data_AF-A0A9P9C3L5-F1
#
_entry.id   AF-A0A9P9C3L5-F1
#
_cell.length_a   1.000
_cell.length_b   1.000
_cell.length_c   1.000
_cell.angle_alpha   90.00
_cell.angle_beta   90.00
_cell.angle_gamma   90.00
#
_symmetry.space_group_name_H-M   'P 1'
#
loop_
_entity.id
_entity.type
_entity.pdbx_description
1 polymer ?
#
loop_
_entity_poly.entity_id
_entity_poly.type
_entity_poly.pdbx_seq_one_letter_code
_entity_poly.pdbx_strand_id
1 'polypeptide(L)'
;MNCDILFLLSRPLSSTQSAPTNTASENSERATQISTSTSANSPQSSFDISSQIWAPLGRAYGAAAALERNRTEQEAAKPVATLAGNLFFFPTLNPVSASPRSASAELKGTPEPRARPSEYHTEQPLTPSLLATRVGDAHARTPLDGARATTLLPSPYRPDVCAGERLRYWTSEFAAQSLTAGSSPISHSQRVALIDAVLSSVDPETRTKYGAGLVRLHEFGDLFSIAEAARMPASDQLLAAFASHHVGKVAKGTVDNWLCGIKLWHVVYGAPWHGGPMLKAVLKATAKLAPASSFRPRRPPITVRHLEALEAGLALTSPFDAAVFAAATFAFRGCCRLGEVLVPVTAKFDPARHATRSAPLNIEPGAGGCEILKVHIPWSKTTQARGADISVSSTGDAICPIAAVRNHLRANRAVPAGAPLFAFASAGGGWRVLDRTTFLARCSDIWQAHGLDDVFGHSFRIGGTTDMLARGIPPAVVALHGRWASAAFLKYVREIEKILPVFLAMAPARYSPSTLTAALAASRNSVV
;
A
#
# COMPACT_ATOMS: atom_id res chain seq x y z
N MET A 1 -0.73 -3.28 5.01
CA MET A 1 -1.47 -3.95 3.92
C MET A 1 -1.17 -5.44 4.03
N ASN A 2 -1.73 -6.10 5.05
CA ASN A 2 -1.23 -7.40 5.53
C ASN A 2 -2.40 -8.40 5.58
N CYS A 3 -2.67 -9.07 4.47
CA CYS A 3 -3.62 -10.19 4.37
C CYS A 3 -3.13 -11.29 3.40
N ASP A 4 -2.35 -10.93 2.37
CA ASP A 4 -1.88 -11.84 1.32
C ASP A 4 -0.35 -12.09 1.38
N ILE A 5 0.11 -12.89 2.35
CA ILE A 5 1.50 -13.40 2.39
C ILE A 5 1.58 -14.94 2.41
N LEU A 6 0.53 -15.65 2.88
CA LEU A 6 0.53 -17.10 3.12
C LEU A 6 -0.25 -17.95 2.09
N PHE A 7 -0.26 -17.58 0.80
CA PHE A 7 -1.11 -18.30 -0.19
C PHE A 7 -0.51 -18.58 -1.59
N LEU A 8 0.81 -18.42 -1.79
CA LEU A 8 1.45 -18.61 -3.12
C LEU A 8 2.77 -19.43 -3.13
N LEU A 9 2.95 -20.37 -2.20
CA LEU A 9 4.06 -21.35 -2.26
C LEU A 9 3.56 -22.79 -2.00
N SER A 10 3.12 -23.48 -3.06
CA SER A 10 3.06 -24.96 -3.15
C SER A 10 2.59 -25.42 -4.53
N ARG A 11 3.52 -25.53 -5.48
CA ARG A 11 3.40 -26.38 -6.68
C ARG A 11 4.80 -26.85 -7.09
N PRO A 12 5.15 -28.13 -6.95
CA PRO A 12 6.35 -28.67 -7.57
C PRO A 12 6.18 -28.70 -9.10
N LEU A 13 7.27 -28.46 -9.83
CA LEU A 13 7.39 -28.81 -11.24
C LEU A 13 7.97 -30.23 -11.30
N SER A 14 7.24 -31.16 -11.91
CA SER A 14 7.74 -32.51 -12.19
C SER A 14 7.95 -32.64 -13.70
N SER A 15 9.20 -32.52 -14.14
CA SER A 15 9.60 -32.80 -15.51
C SER A 15 9.82 -34.30 -15.72
N THR A 16 9.30 -34.83 -16.83
CA THR A 16 9.79 -36.07 -17.44
C THR A 16 10.16 -35.77 -18.88
N GLN A 17 11.31 -36.27 -19.33
CA GLN A 17 11.84 -36.09 -20.67
C GLN A 17 11.41 -37.26 -21.56
N SER A 18 11.18 -37.01 -22.85
CA SER A 18 11.48 -37.99 -23.90
C SER A 18 11.74 -37.26 -25.22
N ALA A 19 12.72 -37.76 -25.98
CA ALA A 19 13.20 -37.25 -27.27
C ALA A 19 14.26 -38.26 -27.79
N PRO A 20 14.68 -38.21 -29.06
CA PRO A 20 14.03 -37.66 -30.26
C PRO A 20 13.93 -38.74 -31.37
N THR A 21 13.53 -38.37 -32.60
CA THR A 21 14.04 -39.03 -33.84
C THR A 21 13.76 -38.18 -35.09
N ASN A 22 14.80 -37.96 -35.92
CA ASN A 22 14.82 -37.92 -37.41
C ASN A 22 13.84 -37.00 -38.20
N THR A 23 14.14 -36.45 -39.39
CA THR A 23 15.33 -36.46 -40.31
C THR A 23 15.22 -35.24 -41.25
N ALA A 24 16.29 -34.45 -41.46
CA ALA A 24 17.17 -34.40 -42.66
C ALA A 24 16.76 -33.41 -43.79
N SER A 25 17.74 -33.05 -44.64
CA SER A 25 17.66 -32.21 -45.87
C SER A 25 17.33 -30.70 -45.68
N GLU A 26 17.82 -29.72 -46.46
CA GLU A 26 19.03 -29.61 -47.32
C GLU A 26 19.29 -28.13 -47.72
N ASN A 27 20.37 -27.87 -48.48
CA ASN A 27 20.80 -26.58 -49.08
C ASN A 27 21.27 -25.49 -48.09
N SER A 28 22.48 -24.90 -48.13
CA SER A 28 23.56 -24.71 -49.14
C SER A 28 23.49 -23.42 -49.98
N GLU A 29 24.67 -22.83 -50.20
CA GLU A 29 25.01 -21.62 -50.97
C GLU A 29 24.43 -20.26 -50.46
N ARG A 30 25.09 -19.11 -50.63
CA ARG A 30 26.45 -18.81 -51.17
C ARG A 30 27.05 -17.60 -50.43
N ALA A 31 28.38 -17.43 -50.49
CA ALA A 31 29.09 -16.34 -49.82
C ALA A 31 29.51 -15.22 -50.78
N THR A 32 29.63 -13.99 -50.27
CA THR A 32 30.49 -12.95 -50.84
C THR A 32 31.12 -12.11 -49.74
N GLN A 33 32.45 -11.97 -49.74
CA GLN A 33 33.18 -11.02 -48.90
C GLN A 33 33.36 -9.71 -49.66
N ILE A 34 33.26 -8.57 -48.97
CA ILE A 34 33.92 -7.31 -49.39
C ILE A 34 34.64 -6.75 -48.17
N SER A 35 35.96 -6.59 -48.31
CA SER A 35 36.84 -6.06 -47.27
C SER A 35 37.33 -4.68 -47.68
N THR A 36 37.03 -3.64 -46.91
CA THR A 36 37.65 -2.31 -47.05
C THR A 36 38.10 -1.82 -45.68
N SER A 37 39.41 -1.72 -45.50
CA SER A 37 40.05 -1.27 -44.26
C SER A 37 40.31 0.23 -44.28
N THR A 38 39.88 0.93 -43.23
CA THR A 38 40.41 2.25 -42.84
C THR A 38 40.65 2.24 -41.33
N SER A 39 41.75 2.82 -40.86
CA SER A 39 42.29 2.54 -39.53
C SER A 39 42.25 3.71 -38.54
N ALA A 40 42.39 3.32 -37.26
CA ALA A 40 43.04 4.03 -36.16
C ALA A 40 42.24 5.06 -35.30
N ASN A 41 42.49 4.89 -33.99
CA ASN A 41 42.52 5.90 -32.93
C ASN A 41 41.23 6.52 -32.38
N SER A 42 40.65 5.80 -31.41
CA SER A 42 40.13 6.41 -30.17
C SER A 42 40.56 5.55 -28.96
N PRO A 43 40.98 6.13 -27.82
CA PRO A 43 41.61 5.37 -26.73
C PRO A 43 40.61 4.57 -25.89
N GLN A 44 41.00 3.36 -25.48
CA GLN A 44 40.24 2.53 -24.54
C GLN A 44 40.49 2.99 -23.10
N SER A 45 39.44 3.45 -22.41
CA SER A 45 39.42 3.61 -20.95
C SER A 45 38.32 2.75 -20.34
N SER A 46 38.60 1.44 -20.19
CA SER A 46 37.67 0.46 -19.64
C SER A 46 37.50 0.61 -18.13
N PHE A 47 36.65 1.55 -17.71
CA PHE A 47 36.24 1.69 -16.31
C PHE A 47 35.25 0.57 -15.93
N ASP A 48 35.67 -0.39 -15.11
CA ASP A 48 34.80 -1.50 -14.68
C ASP A 48 33.76 -1.06 -13.65
N ILE A 49 32.58 -0.71 -14.15
CA ILE A 49 31.40 -0.39 -13.32
C ILE A 49 30.74 -1.69 -12.79
N SER A 50 31.10 -2.88 -13.27
CA SER A 50 30.43 -4.13 -12.90
C SER A 50 30.74 -4.59 -11.47
N SER A 51 31.99 -4.50 -11.03
CA SER A 51 32.41 -4.96 -9.70
C SER A 51 31.94 -4.06 -8.56
N GLN A 52 32.09 -2.74 -8.69
CA GLN A 52 31.93 -1.80 -7.57
C GLN A 52 30.46 -1.53 -7.17
N ILE A 53 29.52 -1.51 -8.13
CA ILE A 53 28.12 -1.16 -7.85
C ILE A 53 27.23 -2.40 -7.64
N TRP A 54 27.45 -3.47 -8.41
CA TRP A 54 26.48 -4.58 -8.46
C TRP A 54 26.69 -5.62 -7.37
N ALA A 55 27.93 -5.88 -6.94
CA ALA A 55 28.21 -6.82 -5.85
C ALA A 55 27.66 -6.34 -4.48
N PRO A 56 27.74 -5.05 -4.09
CA PRO A 56 27.06 -4.55 -2.90
C PRO A 56 25.53 -4.65 -2.99
N LEU A 57 24.93 -4.27 -4.13
CA LEU A 57 23.47 -4.31 -4.32
C LEU A 57 22.92 -5.75 -4.30
N GLY A 58 23.62 -6.71 -4.91
CA GLY A 58 23.26 -8.13 -4.84
C GLY A 58 23.31 -8.68 -3.40
N ARG A 59 24.36 -8.33 -2.64
CA ARG A 59 24.47 -8.70 -1.22
C ARG A 59 23.39 -8.05 -0.36
N ALA A 60 23.03 -6.79 -0.61
CA ALA A 60 21.95 -6.11 0.11
C ALA A 60 20.58 -6.77 -0.13
N TYR A 61 20.27 -7.17 -1.37
CA TYR A 61 19.03 -7.88 -1.70
C TYR A 61 18.99 -9.28 -1.07
N GLY A 62 20.13 -10.01 -1.10
CA GLY A 62 20.28 -11.30 -0.45
C GLY A 62 20.12 -11.24 1.08
N ALA A 63 20.73 -10.25 1.73
CA ALA A 63 20.66 -10.04 3.17
C ALA A 63 19.23 -9.69 3.62
N ALA A 64 18.53 -8.78 2.92
CA ALA A 64 17.13 -8.48 3.20
C ALA A 64 16.23 -9.72 3.05
N ALA A 65 16.42 -10.51 2.00
CA ALA A 65 15.69 -11.76 1.76
C ALA A 65 16.13 -12.93 2.66
N ALA A 66 17.16 -12.77 3.49
CA ALA A 66 17.54 -13.70 4.55
C ALA A 66 16.97 -13.26 5.90
N LEU A 67 17.01 -11.97 6.22
CA LEU A 67 16.46 -11.40 7.46
C LEU A 67 14.94 -11.69 7.59
N GLU A 68 14.19 -11.56 6.48
CA GLU A 68 12.75 -11.85 6.44
C GLU A 68 12.44 -13.36 6.62
N ARG A 69 13.37 -14.25 6.22
CA ARG A 69 13.27 -15.71 6.43
C ARG A 69 13.56 -16.10 7.87
N ASN A 70 14.68 -15.62 8.43
CA ASN A 70 15.04 -15.90 9.83
C ASN A 70 13.94 -15.40 10.79
N ARG A 71 13.26 -14.29 10.45
CA ARG A 71 12.09 -13.80 11.19
C ARG A 71 10.90 -14.76 11.14
N THR A 72 10.58 -15.32 9.97
CA THR A 72 9.46 -16.26 9.83
C THR A 72 9.76 -17.63 10.45
N GLU A 73 11.02 -18.06 10.46
CA GLU A 73 11.47 -19.27 11.16
C GLU A 73 11.44 -19.11 12.70
N GLN A 74 11.84 -17.95 13.23
CA GLN A 74 11.72 -17.66 14.67
C GLN A 74 10.27 -17.51 15.16
N GLU A 75 9.34 -17.04 14.31
CA GLU A 75 7.90 -17.01 14.65
C GLU A 75 7.26 -18.42 14.58
N ALA A 76 7.83 -19.37 13.83
CA ALA A 76 7.37 -20.75 13.76
C ALA A 76 7.87 -21.66 14.90
N ALA A 77 9.00 -21.31 15.55
CA ALA A 77 9.73 -22.17 16.48
C ALA A 77 9.31 -22.05 17.96
N LYS A 78 8.01 -21.85 18.26
CA LYS A 78 7.48 -21.87 19.65
C LYS A 78 6.71 -23.17 19.93
N PRO A 79 7.17 -24.02 20.86
CA PRO A 79 6.52 -25.29 21.15
C PRO A 79 5.18 -25.08 21.89
N VAL A 80 4.17 -25.85 21.48
CA VAL A 80 2.93 -26.02 22.26
C VAL A 80 3.18 -27.12 23.29
N ALA A 81 3.02 -26.80 24.58
CA ALA A 81 3.09 -27.76 25.68
C ALA A 81 1.72 -27.86 26.37
N THR A 82 1.15 -29.07 26.38
CA THR A 82 -0.18 -29.35 26.95
C THR A 82 -0.05 -29.85 28.39
N LEU A 83 -0.98 -29.47 29.28
CA LEU A 83 -1.01 -30.04 30.64
C LEU A 83 -1.52 -31.49 30.63
N ALA A 84 -0.77 -32.35 31.32
CA ALA A 84 -1.24 -33.57 31.98
C ALA A 84 -0.50 -33.64 33.34
N GLY A 85 -1.10 -34.21 34.38
CA GLY A 85 -0.64 -34.01 35.77
C GLY A 85 -0.52 -35.26 36.64
N ASN A 86 -0.52 -35.01 37.96
CA ASN A 86 -0.54 -35.92 39.12
C ASN A 86 0.78 -36.30 39.83
N LEU A 87 0.82 -35.96 41.14
CA LEU A 87 1.32 -36.73 42.30
C LEU A 87 2.81 -37.16 42.31
N PHE A 88 3.66 -36.76 43.27
CA PHE A 88 3.58 -37.14 44.71
C PHE A 88 4.55 -36.34 45.63
N PHE A 89 4.10 -36.06 46.86
CA PHE A 89 4.82 -35.92 48.16
C PHE A 89 5.93 -34.88 48.47
N PHE A 90 5.97 -34.54 49.78
CA PHE A 90 6.89 -33.66 50.55
C PHE A 90 8.09 -34.47 51.14
N PRO A 91 9.05 -33.91 51.93
CA PRO A 91 9.22 -32.54 52.48
C PRO A 91 10.53 -31.86 51.99
N THR A 92 11.11 -30.76 52.52
CA THR A 92 10.97 -29.88 53.72
C THR A 92 11.04 -28.38 53.29
N LEU A 93 11.22 -27.30 54.08
CA LEU A 93 11.56 -27.02 55.49
C LEU A 93 10.80 -25.75 56.00
N ASN A 94 11.38 -24.92 56.89
CA ASN A 94 10.80 -23.74 57.59
C ASN A 94 11.93 -22.90 58.28
N PRO A 95 11.69 -21.82 59.07
CA PRO A 95 10.89 -20.60 58.80
C PRO A 95 11.50 -19.27 59.38
N VAL A 96 10.98 -18.09 59.01
CA VAL A 96 10.88 -16.87 59.86
C VAL A 96 9.64 -16.09 59.34
N SER A 97 8.52 -15.90 60.05
CA SER A 97 8.22 -15.00 61.20
C SER A 97 8.43 -13.50 60.88
N ALA A 98 7.61 -12.53 61.34
CA ALA A 98 6.48 -12.58 62.29
C ALA A 98 5.33 -11.60 61.89
N SER A 99 4.26 -11.57 62.69
CA SER A 99 3.09 -10.65 62.54
C SER A 99 2.50 -10.32 63.95
N PRO A 100 1.31 -9.71 64.12
CA PRO A 100 1.16 -8.28 64.39
C PRO A 100 0.53 -7.95 65.77
N ARG A 101 0.38 -6.65 66.09
CA ARG A 101 -0.43 -6.04 67.18
C ARG A 101 -0.45 -4.50 67.01
N SER A 102 -1.34 -3.68 67.57
CA SER A 102 -2.78 -3.79 67.95
C SER A 102 -3.23 -2.50 68.66
N ALA A 103 -4.53 -2.15 68.61
CA ALA A 103 -5.22 -1.17 69.47
C ALA A 103 -4.82 0.33 69.34
N SER A 104 -5.59 1.33 69.80
CA SER A 104 -7.06 1.51 69.94
C SER A 104 -7.33 3.00 70.32
N ALA A 105 -8.44 3.59 69.86
CA ALA A 105 -8.91 4.89 70.39
C ALA A 105 -10.43 5.10 70.18
N GLU A 106 -11.17 5.20 71.29
CA GLU A 106 -12.56 5.67 71.43
C GLU A 106 -12.56 7.07 72.10
N LEU A 107 -13.62 7.88 72.18
CA LEU A 107 -14.87 8.10 71.41
C LEU A 107 -15.60 9.28 72.11
N LYS A 108 -16.28 10.20 71.39
CA LYS A 108 -17.35 11.08 71.94
C LYS A 108 -18.02 11.99 70.88
N GLY A 109 -19.33 12.19 71.01
CA GLY A 109 -20.04 13.39 70.50
C GLY A 109 -20.99 13.22 69.31
N THR A 110 -22.19 12.67 69.53
CA THR A 110 -23.35 12.80 68.61
C THR A 110 -24.20 14.04 68.97
N PRO A 111 -24.96 14.59 68.02
CA PRO A 111 -26.41 14.28 68.05
C PRO A 111 -27.06 13.96 66.69
N GLU A 112 -28.27 13.40 66.78
CA GLU A 112 -29.24 13.07 65.72
C GLU A 112 -29.89 14.36 65.09
N PRO A 113 -30.78 14.31 64.04
CA PRO A 113 -31.74 13.23 63.72
C PRO A 113 -32.10 12.93 62.23
N ARG A 114 -32.98 11.91 62.08
CA ARG A 114 -33.91 11.57 60.96
C ARG A 114 -33.49 10.41 60.03
N ALA A 115 -34.51 9.68 59.55
CA ALA A 115 -34.38 8.36 58.96
C ALA A 115 -35.41 8.08 57.83
N ARG A 116 -35.18 6.96 57.13
CA ARG A 116 -35.93 6.33 56.01
C ARG A 116 -35.66 6.88 54.59
N PRO A 117 -35.82 6.04 53.54
CA PRO A 117 -35.84 4.57 53.49
C PRO A 117 -34.67 3.98 52.66
N SER A 118 -34.48 2.65 52.69
CA SER A 118 -33.62 1.99 51.69
C SER A 118 -34.40 1.72 50.41
N GLU A 119 -33.85 2.13 49.26
CA GLU A 119 -34.31 1.65 47.95
C GLU A 119 -33.34 0.61 47.42
N TYR A 120 -33.87 -0.53 46.97
CA TYR A 120 -33.10 -1.51 46.21
C TYR A 120 -32.91 -0.97 44.78
N HIS A 121 -31.71 -0.49 44.46
CA HIS A 121 -31.34 -0.25 43.07
C HIS A 121 -31.29 -1.59 42.32
N THR A 122 -32.39 -1.89 41.62
CA THR A 122 -32.44 -2.94 40.61
C THR A 122 -31.62 -2.46 39.42
N GLU A 123 -30.45 -3.07 39.18
CA GLU A 123 -29.62 -2.71 38.03
C GLU A 123 -30.38 -2.93 36.72
N GLN A 124 -30.48 -1.88 35.91
CA GLN A 124 -31.05 -1.99 34.57
C GLN A 124 -30.04 -2.67 33.62
N PRO A 125 -30.49 -3.53 32.70
CA PRO A 125 -29.59 -4.22 31.77
C PRO A 125 -28.85 -3.22 30.87
N LEU A 126 -27.52 -3.34 30.85
CA LEU A 126 -26.61 -2.44 30.12
C LEU A 126 -26.89 -2.48 28.62
N THR A 127 -27.26 -1.34 28.03
CA THR A 127 -27.62 -1.24 26.61
C THR A 127 -26.39 -1.18 25.69
N PRO A 128 -26.52 -1.52 24.39
CA PRO A 128 -25.43 -1.43 23.41
C PRO A 128 -24.76 -0.04 23.28
N SER A 129 -25.40 1.01 23.80
CA SER A 129 -24.91 2.39 23.79
C SER A 129 -23.54 2.57 24.45
N LEU A 130 -23.14 1.71 25.39
CA LEU A 130 -21.92 1.93 26.18
C LEU A 130 -20.61 1.76 25.39
N LEU A 131 -20.55 0.92 24.35
CA LEU A 131 -19.42 0.95 23.39
C LEU A 131 -19.53 2.10 22.37
N ALA A 132 -20.72 2.66 22.18
CA ALA A 132 -20.95 3.80 21.29
C ALA A 132 -20.77 5.17 21.97
N THR A 133 -20.39 5.20 23.26
CA THR A 133 -20.22 6.42 24.06
C THR A 133 -19.28 7.41 23.36
N ARG A 134 -19.80 8.59 23.00
CA ARG A 134 -19.05 9.60 22.25
C ARG A 134 -18.00 10.27 23.15
N VAL A 135 -16.73 10.06 22.83
CA VAL A 135 -15.61 10.83 23.39
C VAL A 135 -15.06 11.75 22.32
N GLY A 136 -15.41 13.03 22.40
CA GLY A 136 -14.92 14.10 21.51
C GLY A 136 -15.68 14.26 20.19
N ASP A 137 -15.82 15.51 19.76
CA ASP A 137 -16.63 15.98 18.63
C ASP A 137 -16.36 15.27 17.28
N ALA A 138 -17.20 14.29 16.96
CA ALA A 138 -17.40 13.84 15.58
C ALA A 138 -18.51 14.69 14.93
N HIS A 139 -18.19 15.38 13.83
CA HIS A 139 -19.16 16.22 13.12
C HIS A 139 -20.34 15.40 12.60
N ALA A 140 -21.50 15.49 13.27
CA ALA A 140 -22.77 15.06 12.72
C ALA A 140 -23.06 15.88 11.46
N ARG A 141 -22.95 15.25 10.29
CA ARG A 141 -23.43 15.83 9.03
C ARG A 141 -24.86 15.38 8.80
N THR A 142 -25.73 16.34 8.52
CA THR A 142 -26.99 16.11 7.78
C THR A 142 -26.67 15.26 6.53
N PRO A 143 -27.54 14.31 6.14
CA PRO A 143 -27.33 13.52 4.92
C PRO A 143 -27.04 14.41 3.70
N LEU A 144 -26.17 13.95 2.81
CA LEU A 144 -26.11 14.54 1.46
C LEU A 144 -27.36 14.09 0.70
N ASP A 145 -28.19 15.06 0.31
CA ASP A 145 -29.28 14.82 -0.63
C ASP A 145 -28.75 14.13 -1.91
N GLY A 146 -29.46 13.11 -2.36
CA GLY A 146 -29.04 12.25 -3.47
C GLY A 146 -28.23 11.01 -3.08
N ALA A 147 -27.91 10.80 -1.79
CA ALA A 147 -27.43 9.50 -1.32
C ALA A 147 -28.53 8.44 -1.52
N ARG A 148 -28.28 7.45 -2.38
CA ARG A 148 -29.22 6.36 -2.70
C ARG A 148 -29.65 5.65 -1.42
N ALA A 149 -30.93 5.75 -1.06
CA ALA A 149 -31.47 5.24 0.20
C ALA A 149 -31.05 3.79 0.46
N THR A 150 -30.37 3.55 1.57
CA THR A 150 -29.87 2.22 1.94
C THR A 150 -31.03 1.34 2.37
N THR A 151 -31.20 0.20 1.70
CA THR A 151 -32.23 -0.82 1.99
C THR A 151 -31.90 -1.67 3.22
N LEU A 152 -31.29 -1.04 4.24
CA LEU A 152 -30.95 -1.68 5.51
C LEU A 152 -32.12 -1.50 6.47
N LEU A 153 -32.48 -2.56 7.17
CA LEU A 153 -33.43 -2.46 8.27
C LEU A 153 -32.78 -1.70 9.44
N PRO A 154 -33.52 -0.85 10.17
CA PRO A 154 -33.03 -0.23 11.40
C PRO A 154 -32.62 -1.30 12.43
N SER A 155 -31.54 -1.05 13.18
CA SER A 155 -31.06 -1.94 14.24
C SER A 155 -30.34 -1.14 15.33
N PRO A 156 -30.55 -1.44 16.63
CA PRO A 156 -29.83 -0.77 17.73
C PRO A 156 -28.32 -1.04 17.68
N TYR A 157 -27.88 -2.08 16.97
CA TYR A 157 -26.46 -2.40 16.79
C TYR A 157 -25.81 -1.64 15.62
N ARG A 158 -26.59 -0.91 14.80
CA ARG A 158 -26.14 -0.23 13.57
C ARG A 158 -26.54 1.26 13.53
N PRO A 159 -26.01 2.11 14.43
CA PRO A 159 -26.26 3.56 14.39
C PRO A 159 -25.81 4.17 13.06
N ASP A 160 -26.46 5.25 12.63
CA ASP A 160 -26.01 6.00 11.45
C ASP A 160 -24.71 6.77 11.76
N VAL A 161 -23.68 6.51 10.97
CA VAL A 161 -22.30 6.98 11.14
C VAL A 161 -21.60 7.04 9.78
N CYS A 162 -20.52 7.82 9.67
CA CYS A 162 -19.78 7.91 8.41
C CYS A 162 -19.22 6.53 8.00
N ALA A 163 -19.11 6.29 6.69
CA ALA A 163 -18.74 4.97 6.17
C ALA A 163 -17.36 4.44 6.64
N GLY A 164 -16.44 5.32 7.05
CA GLY A 164 -15.15 4.95 7.67
C GLY A 164 -15.22 4.58 9.15
N GLU A 165 -16.33 4.87 9.82
CA GLU A 165 -16.53 4.71 11.27
C GLU A 165 -17.40 3.50 11.63
N ARG A 166 -18.10 2.91 10.65
CA ARG A 166 -18.94 1.71 10.84
C ARG A 166 -18.20 0.56 11.52
N LEU A 167 -16.90 0.38 11.23
CA LEU A 167 -16.05 -0.61 11.88
C LEU A 167 -15.86 -0.40 13.41
N ARG A 168 -16.18 0.78 13.95
CA ARG A 168 -16.08 1.15 15.39
C ARG A 168 -17.43 1.17 16.09
N TYR A 169 -18.49 1.54 15.38
CA TYR A 169 -19.80 1.82 15.98
C TYR A 169 -20.90 0.83 15.56
N TRP A 170 -20.71 0.07 14.49
CA TRP A 170 -21.60 -1.06 14.20
C TRP A 170 -21.09 -2.27 14.97
N THR A 171 -21.92 -2.77 15.87
CA THR A 171 -21.62 -3.87 16.80
C THR A 171 -22.55 -5.05 16.51
N SER A 172 -22.63 -6.03 17.40
CA SER A 172 -23.50 -7.21 17.25
C SER A 172 -24.01 -7.68 18.60
N GLU A 173 -24.96 -8.62 18.60
CA GLU A 173 -25.39 -9.27 19.83
C GLU A 173 -24.24 -10.06 20.49
N PHE A 174 -23.44 -10.80 19.73
CA PHE A 174 -22.23 -11.47 20.22
C PHE A 174 -21.26 -10.50 20.91
N ALA A 175 -21.05 -9.32 20.32
CA ALA A 175 -20.18 -8.29 20.88
C ALA A 175 -20.78 -7.69 22.17
N ALA A 176 -22.11 -7.54 22.25
CA ALA A 176 -22.80 -7.10 23.46
C ALA A 176 -22.73 -8.15 24.59
N GLN A 177 -23.02 -9.42 24.29
CA GLN A 177 -22.89 -10.55 25.23
C GLN A 177 -21.44 -10.68 25.76
N SER A 178 -20.44 -10.46 24.90
CA SER A 178 -19.02 -10.48 25.27
C SER A 178 -18.60 -9.36 26.25
N LEU A 179 -19.41 -8.31 26.41
CA LEU A 179 -19.20 -7.26 27.42
C LEU A 179 -19.86 -7.62 28.75
N THR A 180 -21.06 -8.20 28.71
CA THR A 180 -21.86 -8.52 29.90
C THR A 180 -21.42 -9.81 30.59
N ALA A 181 -20.68 -10.71 29.90
CA ALA A 181 -20.19 -11.98 30.43
C ALA A 181 -19.14 -11.89 31.58
N GLY A 182 -18.92 -10.71 32.18
CA GLY A 182 -18.23 -10.48 33.46
C GLY A 182 -16.74 -10.86 33.57
N SER A 183 -16.16 -11.48 32.54
CA SER A 183 -14.92 -12.26 32.63
C SER A 183 -13.77 -11.73 31.76
N SER A 184 -13.93 -10.55 31.16
CA SER A 184 -12.88 -9.92 30.36
C SER A 184 -11.75 -9.37 31.26
N PRO A 185 -10.48 -9.80 31.10
CA PRO A 185 -9.36 -9.43 31.99
C PRO A 185 -8.85 -7.99 31.78
N ILE A 186 -9.59 -7.17 31.03
CA ILE A 186 -9.24 -5.79 30.69
C ILE A 186 -10.41 -4.84 30.97
N SER A 187 -10.12 -3.59 31.28
CA SER A 187 -11.12 -2.57 31.56
C SER A 187 -11.89 -2.15 30.29
N HIS A 188 -12.99 -1.41 30.48
CA HIS A 188 -13.69 -0.77 29.36
C HIS A 188 -12.79 0.19 28.58
N SER A 189 -12.01 1.04 29.27
CA SER A 189 -11.08 1.98 28.62
C SER A 189 -9.97 1.27 27.85
N GLN A 190 -9.47 0.15 28.35
CA GLN A 190 -8.51 -0.71 27.63
C GLN A 190 -9.13 -1.36 26.38
N ARG A 191 -10.40 -1.79 26.42
CA ARG A 191 -11.13 -2.26 25.23
C ARG A 191 -11.27 -1.17 24.17
N VAL A 192 -11.66 0.05 24.55
CA VAL A 192 -11.79 1.17 23.60
C VAL A 192 -10.43 1.50 22.96
N ALA A 193 -9.37 1.61 23.76
CA ALA A 193 -8.02 1.84 23.26
C ALA A 193 -7.50 0.71 22.32
N LEU A 194 -7.82 -0.55 22.63
CA LEU A 194 -7.52 -1.69 21.77
C LEU A 194 -8.25 -1.61 20.42
N ILE A 195 -9.54 -1.26 20.43
CA ILE A 195 -10.34 -1.05 19.21
C ILE A 195 -9.72 0.06 18.35
N ASP A 196 -9.34 1.20 18.95
CA ASP A 196 -8.70 2.30 18.23
C ASP A 196 -7.32 1.92 17.67
N ALA A 197 -6.52 1.14 18.41
CA ALA A 197 -5.24 0.63 17.94
C ALA A 197 -5.40 -0.35 16.76
N VAL A 198 -6.35 -1.29 16.84
CA VAL A 198 -6.67 -2.24 15.76
C VAL A 198 -7.15 -1.49 14.52
N LEU A 199 -8.05 -0.52 14.67
CA LEU A 199 -8.54 0.29 13.55
C LEU A 199 -7.45 1.18 12.94
N SER A 200 -6.49 1.65 13.74
CA SER A 200 -5.34 2.45 13.27
C SER A 200 -4.35 1.66 12.41
N SER A 201 -4.43 0.32 12.39
CA SER A 201 -3.65 -0.51 11.45
C SER A 201 -4.08 -0.39 9.98
N VAL A 202 -5.17 0.34 9.70
CA VAL A 202 -5.80 0.46 8.37
C VAL A 202 -6.03 1.92 7.99
N ASP A 203 -5.51 2.33 6.82
CA ASP A 203 -5.68 3.71 6.30
C ASP A 203 -7.16 4.16 6.34
N PRO A 204 -7.50 5.42 6.68
CA PRO A 204 -8.90 5.89 6.72
C PRO A 204 -9.69 5.69 5.41
N GLU A 205 -9.05 5.85 4.26
CA GLU A 205 -9.64 5.57 2.94
C GLU A 205 -9.96 4.07 2.76
N THR A 206 -9.22 3.19 3.42
CA THR A 206 -9.45 1.73 3.42
C THR A 206 -10.54 1.36 4.43
N ARG A 207 -10.58 1.98 5.61
CA ARG A 207 -11.69 1.82 6.58
C ARG A 207 -13.05 2.14 5.93
N THR A 208 -13.10 3.18 5.10
CA THR A 208 -14.29 3.57 4.32
C THR A 208 -14.76 2.46 3.36
N LYS A 209 -13.84 1.75 2.70
CA LYS A 209 -14.14 0.65 1.78
C LYS A 209 -14.57 -0.61 2.52
N TYR A 210 -13.96 -0.87 3.68
CA TYR A 210 -14.30 -1.98 4.57
C TYR A 210 -15.68 -1.80 5.22
N GLY A 211 -16.04 -0.57 5.63
CA GLY A 211 -17.39 -0.23 6.11
C GLY A 211 -18.49 -0.33 5.04
N ALA A 212 -18.14 -0.34 3.76
CA ALA A 212 -19.07 -0.73 2.69
C ALA A 212 -19.27 -2.25 2.60
N GLY A 213 -18.29 -3.06 3.05
CA GLY A 213 -18.44 -4.51 3.20
C GLY A 213 -19.45 -4.90 4.26
N LEU A 214 -19.48 -4.17 5.39
CA LEU A 214 -20.51 -4.35 6.42
C LEU A 214 -21.91 -4.03 5.89
N VAL A 215 -22.07 -2.92 5.16
CA VAL A 215 -23.35 -2.60 4.48
C VAL A 215 -23.81 -3.78 3.62
N ARG A 216 -22.95 -4.34 2.76
CA ARG A 216 -23.35 -5.48 1.91
C ARG A 216 -23.69 -6.75 2.70
N LEU A 217 -22.99 -7.04 3.81
CA LEU A 217 -23.33 -8.17 4.67
C LEU A 217 -24.71 -8.00 5.33
N HIS A 218 -25.02 -6.80 5.83
CA HIS A 218 -26.30 -6.57 6.49
C HIS A 218 -27.45 -6.44 5.48
N GLU A 219 -27.26 -5.81 4.31
CA GLU A 219 -28.25 -5.83 3.21
C GLU A 219 -28.55 -7.26 2.75
N PHE A 220 -27.53 -8.10 2.58
CA PHE A 220 -27.70 -9.52 2.27
C PHE A 220 -28.45 -10.27 3.39
N GLY A 221 -28.07 -10.03 4.65
CA GLY A 221 -28.74 -10.63 5.79
C GLY A 221 -30.20 -10.21 5.94
N ASP A 222 -30.53 -8.95 5.67
CA ASP A 222 -31.90 -8.43 5.71
C ASP A 222 -32.73 -9.01 4.55
N LEU A 223 -32.18 -9.05 3.33
CA LEU A 223 -32.82 -9.59 2.13
C LEU A 223 -33.18 -11.08 2.22
N PHE A 224 -32.39 -11.87 2.94
CA PHE A 224 -32.61 -13.32 3.15
C PHE A 224 -33.09 -13.66 4.57
N SER A 225 -33.56 -12.67 5.33
CA SER A 225 -34.12 -12.83 6.70
C SER A 225 -33.18 -13.56 7.69
N ILE A 226 -31.86 -13.44 7.49
CA ILE A 226 -30.84 -14.03 8.34
C ILE A 226 -30.75 -13.20 9.63
N ALA A 227 -31.09 -13.81 10.77
CA ALA A 227 -31.08 -13.17 12.08
C ALA A 227 -29.75 -12.44 12.36
N GLU A 228 -29.79 -11.25 12.97
CA GLU A 228 -28.60 -10.41 13.19
C GLU A 228 -27.54 -11.10 14.07
N ALA A 229 -27.97 -11.86 15.08
CA ALA A 229 -27.12 -12.71 15.91
C ALA A 229 -26.26 -13.70 15.08
N ALA A 230 -26.76 -14.20 13.96
CA ALA A 230 -26.03 -15.13 13.09
C ALA A 230 -24.99 -14.44 12.18
N ARG A 231 -24.94 -13.10 12.15
CA ARG A 231 -24.04 -12.32 11.28
C ARG A 231 -22.66 -12.07 11.91
N MET A 232 -22.53 -12.29 13.22
CA MET A 232 -21.25 -12.38 13.94
C MET A 232 -21.41 -13.35 15.13
N PRO A 233 -20.61 -14.43 15.23
CA PRO A 233 -19.53 -14.83 14.33
C PRO A 233 -20.07 -15.45 13.03
N ALA A 234 -19.65 -14.92 11.88
CA ALA A 234 -20.10 -15.38 10.57
C ALA A 234 -19.45 -16.74 10.21
N SER A 235 -20.28 -17.75 9.96
CA SER A 235 -19.85 -19.09 9.55
C SER A 235 -19.29 -19.14 8.13
N ASP A 236 -18.51 -20.18 7.79
CA ASP A 236 -18.02 -20.40 6.42
C ASP A 236 -19.17 -20.42 5.40
N GLN A 237 -20.29 -21.06 5.77
CA GLN A 237 -21.50 -21.12 4.95
C GLN A 237 -22.15 -19.75 4.75
N LEU A 238 -22.23 -18.91 5.79
CA LEU A 238 -22.77 -17.54 5.65
C LEU A 238 -21.86 -16.68 4.75
N LEU A 239 -20.55 -16.72 4.99
CA LEU A 239 -19.58 -15.98 4.19
C LEU A 239 -19.57 -16.46 2.72
N ALA A 240 -19.70 -17.77 2.49
CA ALA A 240 -19.81 -18.36 1.17
C ALA A 240 -21.13 -18.01 0.48
N ALA A 241 -22.26 -18.00 1.19
CA ALA A 241 -23.56 -17.59 0.65
C ALA A 241 -23.58 -16.09 0.27
N PHE A 242 -23.01 -15.24 1.14
CA PHE A 242 -22.80 -13.82 0.84
C PHE A 242 -21.93 -13.63 -0.41
N ALA A 243 -20.79 -14.32 -0.49
CA ALA A 243 -19.91 -14.25 -1.66
C ALA A 243 -20.58 -14.81 -2.93
N SER A 244 -21.42 -15.85 -2.82
CA SER A 244 -22.10 -16.49 -3.95
C SER A 244 -23.18 -15.60 -4.54
N HIS A 245 -23.91 -14.84 -3.70
CA HIS A 245 -24.88 -13.84 -4.14
C HIS A 245 -24.27 -12.79 -5.08
N HIS A 246 -22.96 -12.53 -4.99
CA HIS A 246 -22.24 -11.54 -5.80
C HIS A 246 -21.46 -12.13 -6.99
N VAL A 247 -21.44 -13.46 -7.16
CA VAL A 247 -20.94 -14.13 -8.38
C VAL A 247 -21.72 -13.64 -9.61
N GLY A 248 -21.05 -13.47 -10.76
CA GLY A 248 -21.66 -12.92 -11.97
C GLY A 248 -21.93 -11.41 -11.93
N LYS A 249 -22.01 -10.80 -10.75
CA LYS A 249 -22.42 -9.39 -10.57
C LYS A 249 -21.25 -8.42 -10.40
N VAL A 250 -20.14 -8.85 -9.78
CA VAL A 250 -18.97 -7.99 -9.49
C VAL A 250 -17.64 -8.72 -9.69
N ALA A 251 -16.54 -7.97 -9.79
CA ALA A 251 -15.20 -8.54 -9.75
C ALA A 251 -14.89 -9.21 -8.40
N LYS A 252 -14.16 -10.34 -8.41
CA LYS A 252 -13.65 -11.02 -7.20
C LYS A 252 -13.01 -10.04 -6.20
N GLY A 253 -12.15 -9.14 -6.70
CA GLY A 253 -11.47 -8.14 -5.87
C GLY A 253 -12.41 -7.17 -5.12
N THR A 254 -13.65 -7.00 -5.57
CA THR A 254 -14.66 -6.24 -4.82
C THR A 254 -15.16 -7.04 -3.62
N VAL A 255 -15.49 -8.33 -3.83
CA VAL A 255 -15.91 -9.25 -2.75
C VAL A 255 -14.78 -9.46 -1.74
N ASP A 256 -13.53 -9.57 -2.21
CA ASP A 256 -12.35 -9.67 -1.35
C ASP A 256 -12.23 -8.45 -0.41
N ASN A 257 -12.42 -7.23 -0.92
CA ASN A 257 -12.39 -6.01 -0.10
C ASN A 257 -13.55 -5.97 0.92
N TRP A 258 -14.73 -6.47 0.57
CA TRP A 258 -15.85 -6.57 1.51
C TRP A 258 -15.56 -7.59 2.62
N LEU A 259 -15.06 -8.77 2.27
CA LEU A 259 -14.67 -9.82 3.21
C LEU A 259 -13.51 -9.38 4.13
N CYS A 260 -12.54 -8.60 3.63
CA CYS A 260 -11.52 -7.98 4.48
C CYS A 260 -12.11 -7.01 5.51
N GLY A 261 -13.17 -6.27 5.15
CA GLY A 261 -13.89 -5.42 6.09
C GLY A 261 -14.67 -6.21 7.14
N ILE A 262 -15.41 -7.23 6.72
CA ILE A 262 -16.15 -8.13 7.61
C ILE A 262 -15.18 -8.88 8.55
N LYS A 263 -14.02 -9.32 8.05
CA LYS A 263 -12.97 -9.95 8.86
C LYS A 263 -12.35 -8.99 9.87
N LEU A 264 -12.05 -7.75 9.49
CA LEU A 264 -11.54 -6.75 10.43
C LEU A 264 -12.57 -6.46 11.53
N TRP A 265 -13.84 -6.37 11.18
CA TRP A 265 -14.94 -6.20 12.13
C TRP A 265 -15.02 -7.35 13.15
N HIS A 266 -14.82 -8.60 12.71
CA HIS A 266 -14.69 -9.74 13.63
C HIS A 266 -13.49 -9.57 14.59
N VAL A 267 -12.31 -9.18 14.07
CA VAL A 267 -11.13 -8.93 14.90
C VAL A 267 -11.34 -7.79 15.91
N VAL A 268 -12.02 -6.71 15.52
CA VAL A 268 -12.31 -5.55 16.38
C VAL A 268 -13.16 -5.93 17.60
N TYR A 269 -14.14 -6.82 17.43
CA TYR A 269 -15.02 -7.27 18.50
C TYR A 269 -14.66 -8.66 19.07
N GLY A 270 -13.45 -9.16 18.80
CA GLY A 270 -12.96 -10.44 19.34
C GLY A 270 -13.66 -11.70 18.82
N ALA A 271 -14.49 -11.59 17.78
CA ALA A 271 -15.23 -12.71 17.23
C ALA A 271 -14.34 -13.65 16.39
N PRO A 272 -14.50 -14.98 16.48
CA PRO A 272 -13.77 -15.93 15.65
C PRO A 272 -14.11 -15.77 14.17
N TRP A 273 -13.10 -15.89 13.30
CA TRP A 273 -13.26 -15.83 11.85
C TRP A 273 -13.32 -17.22 11.23
N HIS A 274 -14.50 -17.64 10.77
CA HIS A 274 -14.73 -18.99 10.23
C HIS A 274 -14.60 -19.11 8.70
N GLY A 275 -13.99 -18.15 8.01
CA GLY A 275 -13.81 -18.23 6.55
C GLY A 275 -12.91 -19.40 6.12
N GLY A 276 -13.52 -20.42 5.51
CA GLY A 276 -12.98 -21.78 5.36
C GLY A 276 -12.97 -22.30 3.92
N PRO A 277 -13.06 -23.64 3.72
CA PRO A 277 -13.03 -24.26 2.39
C PRO A 277 -14.18 -23.83 1.47
N MET A 278 -15.39 -23.61 2.00
CA MET A 278 -16.56 -23.25 1.19
C MET A 278 -16.41 -21.84 0.62
N LEU A 279 -16.01 -20.87 1.46
CA LEU A 279 -15.69 -19.51 1.01
C LEU A 279 -14.57 -19.51 -0.04
N LYS A 280 -13.51 -20.31 0.14
CA LYS A 280 -12.42 -20.45 -0.83
C LYS A 280 -12.91 -21.01 -2.18
N ALA A 281 -13.82 -21.98 -2.16
CA ALA A 281 -14.42 -22.53 -3.38
C ALA A 281 -15.31 -21.49 -4.09
N VAL A 282 -16.14 -20.77 -3.35
CA VAL A 282 -16.99 -19.70 -3.93
C VAL A 282 -16.13 -18.57 -4.50
N LEU A 283 -15.10 -18.08 -3.82
CA LEU A 283 -14.22 -17.03 -4.35
C LEU A 283 -13.45 -17.45 -5.62
N LYS A 284 -13.22 -18.75 -5.82
CA LYS A 284 -12.71 -19.31 -7.08
C LYS A 284 -13.76 -19.28 -8.18
N ALA A 285 -15.05 -19.48 -7.86
CA ALA A 285 -16.16 -19.28 -8.78
C ALA A 285 -16.38 -17.78 -9.11
N THR A 286 -16.33 -16.87 -8.13
CA THR A 286 -16.38 -15.41 -8.34
C THR A 286 -15.26 -14.92 -9.25
N ALA A 287 -14.08 -15.56 -9.22
CA ALA A 287 -12.97 -15.26 -10.13
C ALA A 287 -13.24 -15.73 -11.57
N LYS A 288 -13.75 -16.96 -11.73
CA LYS A 288 -14.08 -17.55 -13.05
C LYS A 288 -15.26 -16.88 -13.73
N LEU A 289 -16.27 -16.51 -12.95
CA LEU A 289 -17.56 -15.97 -13.40
C LEU A 289 -17.66 -14.46 -13.12
N ALA A 290 -16.51 -13.76 -13.06
CA ALA A 290 -16.50 -12.30 -13.04
C ALA A 290 -17.04 -11.78 -14.39
N PRO A 291 -18.01 -10.85 -14.42
CA PRO A 291 -18.60 -10.40 -15.67
C PRO A 291 -17.57 -9.63 -16.50
N ALA A 292 -17.65 -9.71 -17.83
CA ALA A 292 -16.71 -9.06 -18.74
C ALA A 292 -16.56 -7.55 -18.45
N SER A 293 -17.67 -6.87 -18.14
CA SER A 293 -17.72 -5.44 -17.75
C SER A 293 -16.99 -5.09 -16.45
N SER A 294 -16.61 -6.07 -15.63
CA SER A 294 -15.80 -5.86 -14.43
C SER A 294 -14.29 -5.82 -14.70
N PHE A 295 -13.85 -6.34 -15.84
CA PHE A 295 -12.48 -6.20 -16.32
C PHE A 295 -12.33 -4.83 -16.99
N ARG A 296 -11.27 -4.10 -16.62
CA ARG A 296 -10.90 -2.82 -17.26
C ARG A 296 -9.61 -3.02 -18.05
N PRO A 297 -9.44 -2.35 -19.21
CA PRO A 297 -8.18 -2.40 -19.95
C PRO A 297 -7.01 -1.96 -19.07
N ARG A 298 -5.81 -2.48 -19.36
CA ARG A 298 -4.59 -2.09 -18.65
C ARG A 298 -4.32 -0.62 -18.95
N ARG A 299 -4.40 0.26 -17.94
CA ARG A 299 -4.16 1.72 -18.10
C ARG A 299 -2.90 1.98 -18.95
N PRO A 300 -2.96 2.86 -19.97
CA PRO A 300 -1.82 3.18 -20.81
C PRO A 300 -0.69 3.87 -20.02
N PRO A 301 0.57 3.79 -20.49
CA PRO A 301 1.68 4.57 -19.97
C PRO A 301 1.55 6.06 -20.37
N ILE A 302 2.05 6.97 -19.54
CA ILE A 302 2.57 8.25 -20.05
C ILE A 302 3.76 7.92 -20.95
N THR A 303 3.89 8.56 -22.10
CA THR A 303 5.07 8.38 -22.99
C THR A 303 5.88 9.67 -23.08
N VAL A 304 7.08 9.60 -23.67
CA VAL A 304 7.89 10.80 -23.97
C VAL A 304 7.08 11.85 -24.76
N ARG A 305 6.30 11.42 -25.76
CA ARG A 305 5.39 12.28 -26.54
C ARG A 305 4.32 13.01 -25.72
N HIS A 306 3.88 12.44 -24.60
CA HIS A 306 2.97 13.14 -23.69
C HIS A 306 3.67 14.28 -22.94
N LEU A 307 4.96 14.14 -22.62
CA LEU A 307 5.73 15.22 -21.99
C LEU A 307 6.16 16.28 -23.01
N GLU A 308 6.49 15.88 -24.24
CA GLU A 308 6.78 16.82 -25.35
C GLU A 308 5.55 17.66 -25.70
N ALA A 309 4.34 17.06 -25.74
CA ALA A 309 3.10 17.80 -25.91
C ALA A 309 2.82 18.78 -24.76
N LEU A 310 3.14 18.42 -23.50
CA LEU A 310 3.05 19.35 -22.37
C LEU A 310 4.08 20.48 -22.48
N GLU A 311 5.30 20.21 -22.94
CA GLU A 311 6.34 21.23 -23.10
C GLU A 311 5.92 22.29 -24.13
N ALA A 312 5.43 21.85 -25.29
CA ALA A 312 4.94 22.74 -26.35
C ALA A 312 3.60 23.44 -26.03
N GLY A 313 2.74 22.82 -25.23
CA GLY A 313 1.38 23.31 -24.92
C GLY A 313 1.22 24.12 -23.62
N LEU A 314 2.24 24.14 -22.75
CA LEU A 314 2.22 24.88 -21.48
C LEU A 314 2.96 26.21 -21.61
N ALA A 315 2.36 27.28 -21.10
CA ALA A 315 3.02 28.59 -21.00
C ALA A 315 4.03 28.55 -19.84
N LEU A 316 5.26 28.07 -20.08
CA LEU A 316 6.27 27.84 -19.03
C LEU A 316 6.75 29.11 -18.28
N THR A 317 6.34 30.30 -18.73
CA THR A 317 6.49 31.58 -17.99
C THR A 317 5.40 31.82 -16.95
N SER A 318 4.25 31.13 -17.07
CA SER A 318 3.13 31.21 -16.13
C SER A 318 3.44 30.42 -14.85
N PRO A 319 3.21 31.01 -13.65
CA PRO A 319 3.33 30.33 -12.35
C PRO A 319 2.66 28.96 -12.28
N PHE A 320 1.48 28.82 -12.89
CA PHE A 320 0.69 27.58 -12.85
C PHE A 320 1.24 26.51 -13.80
N ASP A 321 1.40 26.85 -15.08
CA ASP A 321 1.83 25.91 -16.12
C ASP A 321 3.27 25.42 -15.88
N ALA A 322 4.16 26.28 -15.35
CA ALA A 322 5.49 25.87 -14.92
C ALA A 322 5.45 24.80 -13.80
N ALA A 323 4.51 24.94 -12.85
CA ALA A 323 4.33 23.96 -11.77
C ALA A 323 3.75 22.63 -12.30
N VAL A 324 2.81 22.70 -13.26
CA VAL A 324 2.27 21.52 -13.96
C VAL A 324 3.38 20.79 -14.70
N PHE A 325 4.19 21.47 -15.51
CA PHE A 325 5.27 20.84 -16.27
C PHE A 325 6.29 20.16 -15.34
N ALA A 326 6.76 20.89 -14.32
CA ALA A 326 7.71 20.36 -13.35
C ALA A 326 7.19 19.13 -12.61
N ALA A 327 5.93 19.16 -12.16
CA ALA A 327 5.30 18.01 -11.51
C ALA A 327 5.15 16.81 -12.46
N ALA A 328 4.80 17.04 -13.73
CA ALA A 328 4.67 16.01 -14.74
C ALA A 328 6.00 15.31 -15.06
N THR A 329 7.05 16.09 -15.37
CA THR A 329 8.39 15.56 -15.66
C THR A 329 8.99 14.84 -14.45
N PHE A 330 8.81 15.40 -13.24
CA PHE A 330 9.31 14.81 -12.00
C PHE A 330 8.59 13.50 -11.66
N ALA A 331 7.25 13.47 -11.78
CA ALA A 331 6.47 12.27 -11.50
C ALA A 331 6.75 11.13 -12.49
N PHE A 332 6.99 11.45 -13.76
CA PHE A 332 7.39 10.47 -14.79
C PHE A 332 8.80 9.94 -14.50
N ARG A 333 9.82 10.80 -14.52
CA ARG A 333 11.23 10.39 -14.39
C ARG A 333 11.54 9.75 -13.03
N GLY A 334 10.89 10.18 -11.95
CA GLY A 334 11.03 9.61 -10.59
C GLY A 334 10.18 8.36 -10.31
N CYS A 335 9.44 7.86 -11.31
CA CYS A 335 8.47 6.76 -11.18
C CYS A 335 7.46 6.96 -10.03
N CYS A 336 7.00 8.19 -9.82
CA CYS A 336 6.20 8.57 -8.65
C CYS A 336 4.72 8.27 -8.85
N ARG A 337 4.02 7.93 -7.77
CA ARG A 337 2.54 8.04 -7.75
C ARG A 337 2.21 9.52 -7.63
N LEU A 338 1.17 10.05 -8.29
CA LEU A 338 0.86 11.49 -8.12
C LEU A 338 0.56 11.89 -6.66
N GLY A 339 0.08 10.99 -5.81
CA GLY A 339 -0.08 11.25 -4.37
C GLY A 339 1.22 11.28 -3.55
N GLU A 340 2.38 11.09 -4.19
CA GLU A 340 3.73 11.35 -3.64
C GLU A 340 4.24 12.74 -4.05
N VAL A 341 3.55 13.43 -4.97
CA VAL A 341 4.02 14.66 -5.65
C VAL A 341 3.04 15.83 -5.47
N LEU A 342 1.74 15.53 -5.45
CA LEU A 342 0.63 16.48 -5.42
C LEU A 342 -0.26 16.23 -4.20
N VAL A 343 -0.90 17.29 -3.70
CA VAL A 343 -1.86 17.20 -2.59
C VAL A 343 -3.22 16.70 -3.11
N PRO A 344 -3.92 15.79 -2.40
CA PRO A 344 -5.30 15.42 -2.74
C PRO A 344 -6.28 16.57 -2.48
N VAL A 345 -7.24 16.82 -3.39
CA VAL A 345 -8.31 17.82 -3.21
C VAL A 345 -9.09 17.63 -1.89
N THR A 346 -9.26 16.38 -1.47
CA THR A 346 -9.99 16.01 -0.25
C THR A 346 -9.15 16.12 1.04
N ALA A 347 -7.92 16.63 0.96
CA ALA A 347 -7.01 16.76 2.08
C ALA A 347 -6.56 18.22 2.23
N LYS A 348 -6.41 18.67 3.49
CA LYS A 348 -5.64 19.88 3.78
C LYS A 348 -4.16 19.59 3.49
N PHE A 349 -3.42 20.62 3.07
CA PHE A 349 -1.96 20.54 3.04
C PHE A 349 -1.43 20.28 4.46
N ASP A 350 -0.44 19.40 4.53
CA ASP A 350 0.15 18.87 5.76
C ASP A 350 1.64 18.61 5.49
N PRO A 351 2.58 19.39 6.08
CA PRO A 351 4.02 19.19 5.91
C PRO A 351 4.53 17.82 6.37
N ALA A 352 3.83 17.11 7.26
CA ALA A 352 4.20 15.76 7.66
C ALA A 352 3.80 14.68 6.63
N ARG A 353 3.07 15.07 5.56
CA ARG A 353 2.61 14.17 4.49
C ARG A 353 3.00 14.60 3.08
N HIS A 354 3.30 15.87 2.85
CA HIS A 354 3.54 16.43 1.53
C HIS A 354 4.87 17.20 1.52
N ALA A 355 5.72 16.95 0.51
CA ALA A 355 6.99 17.67 0.39
C ALA A 355 6.77 19.18 0.22
N THR A 356 7.57 19.98 0.92
CA THR A 356 7.52 21.44 0.91
C THR A 356 8.58 22.02 -0.04
N ARG A 357 8.50 23.33 -0.32
CA ARG A 357 9.57 24.06 -1.03
C ARG A 357 10.85 24.22 -0.18
N SER A 358 10.76 23.99 1.13
CA SER A 358 11.88 23.93 2.08
C SER A 358 12.49 22.53 2.24
N ALA A 359 11.98 21.52 1.53
CA ALA A 359 12.62 20.21 1.50
C ALA A 359 14.02 20.34 0.86
N PRO A 360 15.05 19.62 1.35
CA PRO A 360 16.38 19.69 0.77
C PRO A 360 16.36 19.20 -0.68
N LEU A 361 16.60 20.12 -1.62
CA LEU A 361 16.74 19.86 -3.04
C LEU A 361 18.21 19.65 -3.37
N ASN A 362 18.77 18.54 -2.90
CA ASN A 362 20.16 18.19 -3.17
C ASN A 362 20.34 17.98 -4.68
N ILE A 363 21.18 18.80 -5.31
CA ILE A 363 21.62 18.58 -6.69
C ILE A 363 23.09 18.17 -6.63
N GLU A 364 23.34 16.90 -6.91
CA GLU A 364 24.64 16.25 -6.79
C GLU A 364 25.19 15.92 -8.19
N PRO A 365 26.51 16.04 -8.44
CA PRO A 365 27.10 15.65 -9.71
C PRO A 365 27.07 14.13 -9.87
N GLY A 366 26.44 13.66 -10.94
CA GLY A 366 26.36 12.25 -11.33
C GLY A 366 27.43 11.86 -12.36
N ALA A 367 27.48 10.56 -12.66
CA ALA A 367 28.39 10.01 -13.67
C ALA A 367 28.12 10.63 -15.06
N GLY A 368 29.18 10.83 -15.85
CA GLY A 368 29.08 11.37 -17.20
C GLY A 368 28.64 12.84 -17.30
N GLY A 369 28.75 13.61 -16.20
CA GLY A 369 28.40 15.03 -16.20
C GLY A 369 26.90 15.31 -16.10
N CYS A 370 26.06 14.30 -15.86
CA CYS A 370 24.66 14.53 -15.51
C CYS A 370 24.54 15.07 -14.07
N GLU A 371 23.51 15.85 -13.80
CA GLU A 371 23.10 16.22 -12.43
C GLU A 371 22.05 15.24 -11.91
N ILE A 372 22.08 14.93 -10.60
CA ILE A 372 21.06 14.16 -9.89
C ILE A 372 20.36 15.09 -8.89
N LEU A 373 19.07 15.35 -9.09
CA LEU A 373 18.21 16.00 -8.09
C LEU A 373 17.59 14.94 -7.19
N LYS A 374 17.89 15.02 -5.90
CA LYS A 374 17.31 14.18 -4.84
C LYS A 374 16.35 15.02 -4.00
N VAL A 375 15.14 14.51 -3.79
CA VAL A 375 14.07 15.16 -3.02
C VAL A 375 13.50 14.17 -2.00
N HIS A 376 13.45 14.55 -0.73
CA HIS A 376 12.79 13.76 0.30
C HIS A 376 11.28 14.04 0.34
N ILE A 377 10.46 12.98 0.27
CA ILE A 377 9.01 13.05 0.55
C ILE A 377 8.75 12.56 1.98
N PRO A 378 8.06 13.32 2.86
CA PRO A 378 7.92 12.97 4.27
C PRO A 378 6.98 11.78 4.53
N TRP A 379 6.14 11.40 3.57
CA TRP A 379 5.27 10.24 3.69
C TRP A 379 5.15 9.44 2.39
N SER A 380 5.11 8.11 2.50
CA SER A 380 4.63 7.24 1.42
C SER A 380 3.77 6.10 1.99
N LYS A 381 2.89 5.50 1.18
CA LYS A 381 2.03 4.39 1.64
C LYS A 381 2.82 3.19 2.19
N THR A 382 4.04 2.96 1.71
CA THR A 382 4.88 1.80 2.07
C THR A 382 5.88 2.08 3.20
N THR A 383 6.28 3.33 3.41
CA THR A 383 7.25 3.72 4.46
C THR A 383 6.65 4.57 5.57
N GLN A 384 5.40 5.02 5.41
CA GLN A 384 4.67 5.91 6.30
C GLN A 384 5.51 7.17 6.63
N ALA A 385 5.46 7.67 7.87
CA ALA A 385 6.16 8.88 8.31
C ALA A 385 7.71 8.78 8.33
N ARG A 386 8.30 7.66 7.89
CA ARG A 386 9.75 7.56 7.59
C ARG A 386 10.11 8.25 6.27
N GLY A 387 9.11 8.65 5.49
CA GLY A 387 9.31 9.24 4.17
C GLY A 387 9.98 8.31 3.16
N ALA A 388 10.43 8.87 2.05
CA ALA A 388 11.27 8.20 1.06
C ALA A 388 12.01 9.23 0.22
N ASP A 389 13.14 8.84 -0.37
CA ASP A 389 13.87 9.69 -1.30
C ASP A 389 13.42 9.42 -2.75
N ILE A 390 13.23 10.48 -3.52
CA ILE A 390 12.99 10.43 -4.96
C ILE A 390 14.20 11.07 -5.63
N SER A 391 14.90 10.31 -6.47
CA SER A 391 15.98 10.82 -7.32
C SER A 391 15.49 10.97 -8.77
N VAL A 392 15.90 12.03 -9.45
CA VAL A 392 15.74 12.21 -10.89
C VAL A 392 17.04 12.76 -11.49
N SER A 393 17.42 12.29 -12.67
CA SER A 393 18.60 12.80 -13.38
C SER A 393 18.23 13.92 -14.36
N SER A 394 19.16 14.82 -14.62
CA SER A 394 19.16 15.61 -15.84
C SER A 394 19.18 14.68 -17.07
N THR A 395 18.61 15.14 -18.17
CA THR A 395 18.43 14.34 -19.39
C THR A 395 18.82 15.07 -20.68
N GLY A 396 19.17 16.35 -20.59
CA GLY A 396 19.60 17.18 -21.75
C GLY A 396 18.49 17.53 -22.74
N ASP A 397 17.30 16.93 -22.61
CA ASP A 397 16.12 17.17 -23.43
C ASP A 397 15.20 18.27 -22.85
N ALA A 398 14.25 18.76 -23.66
CA ALA A 398 13.29 19.78 -23.22
C ALA A 398 12.41 19.31 -22.04
N ILE A 399 12.21 17.99 -21.93
CA ILE A 399 11.47 17.33 -20.83
C ILE A 399 12.34 16.98 -19.62
N CYS A 400 13.50 17.65 -19.48
CA CYS A 400 14.46 17.44 -18.39
C CYS A 400 13.84 17.86 -17.03
N PRO A 401 13.72 16.93 -16.05
CA PRO A 401 12.97 17.18 -14.82
C PRO A 401 13.66 18.21 -13.92
N ILE A 402 15.00 18.28 -13.95
CA ILE A 402 15.77 19.26 -13.17
C ILE A 402 15.62 20.66 -13.76
N ALA A 403 15.60 20.79 -15.09
CA ALA A 403 15.35 22.06 -15.77
C ALA A 403 13.92 22.57 -15.49
N ALA A 404 12.92 21.68 -15.61
CA ALA A 404 11.53 22.00 -15.32
C ALA A 404 11.32 22.42 -13.84
N VAL A 405 11.89 21.68 -12.87
CA VAL A 405 11.84 22.06 -11.45
C VAL A 405 12.54 23.39 -11.19
N ARG A 406 13.71 23.65 -11.79
CA ARG A 406 14.39 24.96 -11.69
C ARG A 406 13.55 26.10 -12.25
N ASN A 407 12.89 25.90 -13.39
CA ASN A 407 11.99 26.91 -13.97
C ASN A 407 10.80 27.19 -13.06
N HIS A 408 10.12 26.13 -12.58
CA HIS A 408 9.03 26.24 -11.61
C HIS A 408 9.44 27.03 -10.36
N LEU A 409 10.58 26.72 -9.75
CA LEU A 409 11.06 27.42 -8.55
C LEU A 409 11.33 28.91 -8.80
N ARG A 410 11.82 29.28 -9.99
CA ARG A 410 12.04 30.67 -10.44
C ARG A 410 10.73 31.41 -10.70
N ALA A 411 9.83 30.84 -11.50
CA ALA A 411 8.52 31.42 -11.80
C ALA A 411 7.70 31.63 -10.51
N ASN A 412 7.78 30.67 -9.58
CA ASN A 412 7.10 30.69 -8.29
C ASN A 412 7.96 31.23 -7.13
N ARG A 413 8.95 32.10 -7.39
CA ARG A 413 9.88 32.62 -6.36
C ARG A 413 9.18 33.27 -5.14
N ALA A 414 8.00 33.84 -5.32
CA ALA A 414 7.20 34.47 -4.27
C ALA A 414 6.42 33.48 -3.39
N VAL A 415 6.37 32.18 -3.74
CA VAL A 415 5.66 31.15 -2.97
C VAL A 415 6.52 30.73 -1.76
N PRO A 416 6.02 30.86 -0.51
CA PRO A 416 6.80 30.63 0.70
C PRO A 416 7.43 29.22 0.80
N ALA A 417 8.57 29.13 1.47
CA ALA A 417 9.31 27.86 1.63
C ALA A 417 8.47 26.76 2.32
N GLY A 418 7.58 27.11 3.26
CA GLY A 418 6.68 26.19 3.93
C GLY A 418 5.49 25.68 3.09
N ALA A 419 5.28 26.20 1.87
CA ALA A 419 4.23 25.73 0.96
C ALA A 419 4.61 24.39 0.29
N PRO A 420 3.65 23.62 -0.27
CA PRO A 420 3.96 22.40 -1.03
C PRO A 420 4.96 22.66 -2.18
N LEU A 421 5.82 21.69 -2.48
CA LEU A 421 6.90 21.82 -3.47
C LEU A 421 6.42 22.38 -4.82
N PHE A 422 5.29 21.86 -5.33
CA PHE A 422 4.66 22.28 -6.58
C PHE A 422 3.54 23.32 -6.41
N ALA A 423 3.48 24.03 -5.28
CA ALA A 423 2.56 25.16 -5.11
C ALA A 423 2.96 26.35 -6.00
N PHE A 424 1.96 27.08 -6.50
CA PHE A 424 2.12 28.15 -7.49
C PHE A 424 1.54 29.49 -7.03
N ALA A 425 2.04 30.61 -7.56
CA ALA A 425 1.56 31.95 -7.24
C ALA A 425 0.16 32.19 -7.84
N SER A 426 -0.70 32.89 -7.11
CA SER A 426 -2.07 33.21 -7.53
C SER A 426 -2.17 34.62 -8.09
N ALA A 427 -2.96 34.81 -9.15
CA ALA A 427 -3.15 36.12 -9.80
C ALA A 427 -3.78 37.17 -8.85
N GLY A 428 -4.63 36.74 -7.91
CA GLY A 428 -5.21 37.59 -6.86
C GLY A 428 -4.29 37.81 -5.65
N GLY A 429 -2.99 37.52 -5.76
CA GLY A 429 -2.05 37.51 -4.65
C GLY A 429 -2.06 36.19 -3.85
N GLY A 430 -0.98 35.96 -3.10
CA GLY A 430 -0.77 34.70 -2.37
C GLY A 430 -0.41 33.51 -3.28
N TRP A 431 -0.70 32.30 -2.82
CA TRP A 431 -0.33 31.05 -3.50
C TRP A 431 -1.44 30.01 -3.43
N ARG A 432 -1.41 29.05 -4.36
CA ARG A 432 -2.34 27.92 -4.44
C ARG A 432 -1.58 26.59 -4.45
N VAL A 433 -2.22 25.57 -3.89
CA VAL A 433 -1.79 24.19 -3.98
C VAL A 433 -2.04 23.69 -5.41
N LEU A 434 -1.05 23.05 -6.03
CA LEU A 434 -1.29 22.23 -7.23
C LEU A 434 -1.91 20.90 -6.79
N ASP A 435 -3.23 20.85 -6.79
CA ASP A 435 -3.98 19.64 -6.48
C ASP A 435 -4.02 18.68 -7.68
N ARG A 436 -4.30 17.41 -7.38
CA ARG A 436 -4.34 16.35 -8.40
C ARG A 436 -5.42 16.51 -9.48
N THR A 437 -6.56 17.14 -9.20
CA THR A 437 -7.64 17.31 -10.18
C THR A 437 -7.29 18.43 -11.14
N THR A 438 -6.88 19.59 -10.63
CA THR A 438 -6.45 20.74 -11.45
C THR A 438 -5.23 20.38 -12.31
N PHE A 439 -4.28 19.63 -11.77
CA PHE A 439 -3.14 19.09 -12.54
C PHE A 439 -3.58 18.16 -13.67
N LEU A 440 -4.45 17.17 -13.38
CA LEU A 440 -4.85 16.20 -14.40
C LEU A 440 -5.72 16.84 -15.49
N ALA A 441 -6.60 17.79 -15.14
CA ALA A 441 -7.39 18.55 -16.11
C ALA A 441 -6.48 19.30 -17.09
N ARG A 442 -5.57 20.15 -16.58
CA ARG A 442 -4.66 20.95 -17.43
C ARG A 442 -3.80 20.10 -18.37
N CYS A 443 -3.37 18.92 -17.92
CA CYS A 443 -2.66 18.00 -18.81
C CYS A 443 -3.60 17.35 -19.85
N SER A 444 -4.83 16.97 -19.46
CA SER A 444 -5.84 16.39 -20.36
C SER A 444 -6.20 17.34 -21.51
N ASP A 445 -6.40 18.64 -21.20
CA ASP A 445 -6.72 19.67 -22.20
C ASP A 445 -5.70 19.68 -23.35
N ILE A 446 -4.41 19.59 -23.01
CA ILE A 446 -3.29 19.60 -23.95
C ILE A 446 -3.19 18.27 -24.68
N TRP A 447 -3.26 17.14 -23.97
CA TRP A 447 -3.17 15.82 -24.60
C TRP A 447 -4.30 15.58 -25.60
N GLN A 448 -5.53 16.01 -25.30
CA GLN A 448 -6.67 15.92 -26.20
C GLN A 448 -6.49 16.85 -27.42
N ALA A 449 -5.98 18.08 -27.23
CA ALA A 449 -5.65 18.98 -28.35
C ALA A 449 -4.54 18.42 -29.27
N HIS A 450 -3.64 17.57 -28.75
CA HIS A 450 -2.62 16.86 -29.51
C HIS A 450 -3.04 15.46 -29.98
N GLY A 451 -4.30 15.03 -29.78
CA GLY A 451 -4.80 13.72 -30.22
C GLY A 451 -4.19 12.53 -29.49
N LEU A 452 -3.80 12.69 -28.22
CA LEU A 452 -3.23 11.64 -27.35
C LEU A 452 -4.28 11.04 -26.40
N ASP A 453 -4.02 9.83 -25.92
CA ASP A 453 -4.92 9.07 -25.04
C ASP A 453 -5.20 9.75 -23.68
N ASP A 454 -6.42 9.57 -23.17
CA ASP A 454 -6.76 9.91 -21.78
C ASP A 454 -5.96 9.04 -20.78
N VAL A 455 -5.04 9.69 -20.07
CA VAL A 455 -4.09 9.07 -19.13
C VAL A 455 -4.37 9.48 -17.68
N PHE A 456 -4.20 8.55 -16.75
CA PHE A 456 -4.56 8.75 -15.34
C PHE A 456 -3.35 9.09 -14.48
N GLY A 457 -3.55 9.62 -13.26
CA GLY A 457 -2.49 9.84 -12.26
C GLY A 457 -1.72 8.60 -11.76
N HIS A 458 -1.93 7.43 -12.38
CA HIS A 458 -1.13 6.22 -12.21
C HIS A 458 -0.24 5.93 -13.43
N SER A 459 -0.60 6.48 -14.60
CA SER A 459 0.08 6.34 -15.89
C SER A 459 1.47 6.99 -15.90
N PHE A 460 1.74 7.99 -15.05
CA PHE A 460 3.10 8.54 -14.83
C PHE A 460 4.09 7.47 -14.37
N ARG A 461 3.74 6.71 -13.32
CA ARG A 461 4.56 5.62 -12.78
C ARG A 461 4.69 4.42 -13.72
N ILE A 462 3.64 4.13 -14.47
CA ILE A 462 3.62 3.13 -15.55
C ILE A 462 4.56 3.58 -16.69
N GLY A 463 4.50 4.87 -17.05
CA GLY A 463 5.29 5.51 -18.10
C GLY A 463 6.77 5.48 -17.81
N GLY A 464 7.21 6.05 -16.68
CA GLY A 464 8.63 6.03 -16.28
C GLY A 464 9.20 4.62 -16.17
N THR A 465 8.40 3.66 -15.67
CA THR A 465 8.77 2.23 -15.68
C THR A 465 9.03 1.70 -17.09
N THR A 466 8.16 2.05 -18.04
CA THR A 466 8.21 1.55 -19.42
C THR A 466 9.34 2.21 -20.20
N ASP A 467 9.54 3.53 -20.05
CA ASP A 467 10.66 4.31 -20.60
C ASP A 467 12.01 3.77 -20.12
N MET A 468 12.18 3.56 -18.80
CA MET A 468 13.43 3.01 -18.26
C MET A 468 13.73 1.59 -18.76
N LEU A 469 12.72 0.71 -18.81
CA LEU A 469 12.90 -0.64 -19.33
C LEU A 469 13.17 -0.66 -20.85
N ALA A 470 12.52 0.19 -21.63
CA ALA A 470 12.78 0.34 -23.07
C ALA A 470 14.19 0.87 -23.36
N ARG A 471 14.78 1.65 -22.43
CA ARG A 471 16.19 2.07 -22.44
C ARG A 471 17.17 0.99 -21.93
N GLY A 472 16.71 -0.24 -21.69
CA GLY A 472 17.54 -1.38 -21.26
C GLY A 472 18.05 -1.32 -19.80
N ILE A 473 17.51 -0.41 -18.98
CA ILE A 473 17.88 -0.27 -17.56
C ILE A 473 17.40 -1.52 -16.80
N PRO A 474 18.29 -2.27 -16.11
CA PRO A 474 17.94 -3.56 -15.51
C PRO A 474 16.69 -3.50 -14.60
N PRO A 475 15.77 -4.48 -14.68
CA PRO A 475 14.51 -4.45 -13.92
C PRO A 475 14.68 -4.27 -12.41
N ALA A 476 15.77 -4.77 -11.83
CA ALA A 476 16.10 -4.55 -10.41
C ALA A 476 16.37 -3.08 -10.08
N VAL A 477 17.03 -2.33 -10.97
CA VAL A 477 17.27 -0.88 -10.82
C VAL A 477 15.97 -0.11 -10.98
N VAL A 478 15.12 -0.45 -11.96
CA VAL A 478 13.81 0.20 -12.12
C VAL A 478 12.89 -0.07 -10.92
N ALA A 479 12.93 -1.29 -10.37
CA ALA A 479 12.22 -1.66 -9.14
C ALA A 479 12.72 -0.88 -7.91
N LEU A 480 14.04 -0.70 -7.76
CA LEU A 480 14.64 0.12 -6.69
C LEU A 480 14.27 1.60 -6.85
N HIS A 481 14.48 2.16 -8.04
CA HIS A 481 14.24 3.58 -8.38
C HIS A 481 12.80 4.02 -8.10
N GLY A 482 11.82 3.24 -8.56
CA GLY A 482 10.42 3.49 -8.22
C GLY A 482 10.00 2.98 -6.85
N ARG A 483 10.90 2.43 -6.02
CA ARG A 483 10.63 2.09 -4.61
C ARG A 483 9.61 0.95 -4.47
N TRP A 484 9.85 -0.18 -5.16
CA TRP A 484 9.09 -1.43 -5.01
C TRP A 484 9.87 -2.46 -4.18
N ALA A 485 9.31 -2.85 -3.03
CA ALA A 485 9.84 -3.92 -2.19
C ALA A 485 9.40 -5.35 -2.63
N SER A 486 8.74 -5.51 -3.79
CA SER A 486 8.27 -6.81 -4.28
C SER A 486 7.95 -6.82 -5.76
N ALA A 487 7.68 -8.02 -6.30
CA ALA A 487 7.26 -8.28 -7.69
C ALA A 487 5.95 -7.56 -8.12
N ALA A 488 5.30 -6.80 -7.22
CA ALA A 488 4.25 -5.85 -7.59
C ALA A 488 4.68 -4.82 -8.66
N PHE A 489 5.99 -4.63 -8.88
CA PHE A 489 6.57 -3.92 -10.02
C PHE A 489 6.02 -4.40 -11.37
N LEU A 490 5.90 -5.72 -11.58
CA LEU A 490 5.50 -6.31 -12.88
C LEU A 490 4.11 -5.85 -13.35
N LYS A 491 3.25 -5.38 -12.44
CA LYS A 491 1.92 -4.82 -12.75
C LYS A 491 2.00 -3.48 -13.50
N TYR A 492 3.14 -2.78 -13.43
CA TYR A 492 3.37 -1.47 -14.05
C TYR A 492 4.00 -1.57 -15.43
N VAL A 493 4.65 -2.68 -15.79
CA VAL A 493 5.25 -2.88 -17.11
C VAL A 493 4.17 -2.83 -18.21
N ARG A 494 4.43 -2.07 -19.28
CA ARG A 494 3.67 -2.04 -20.54
C ARG A 494 4.62 -2.32 -21.69
N GLU A 495 4.08 -2.43 -22.90
CA GLU A 495 4.87 -2.46 -24.13
C GLU A 495 5.99 -3.51 -24.10
N ILE A 496 5.64 -4.72 -23.64
CA ILE A 496 6.59 -5.81 -23.42
C ILE A 496 7.23 -6.25 -24.74
N GLU A 497 6.50 -6.12 -25.84
CA GLU A 497 6.93 -6.28 -27.22
C GLU A 497 8.02 -5.30 -27.66
N LYS A 498 8.15 -4.13 -27.01
CA LYS A 498 9.27 -3.19 -27.22
C LYS A 498 10.42 -3.43 -26.24
N ILE A 499 10.10 -3.81 -25.01
CA ILE A 499 11.08 -4.04 -23.94
C ILE A 499 11.88 -5.34 -24.17
N LEU A 500 11.21 -6.43 -24.53
CA LEU A 500 11.83 -7.76 -24.61
C LEU A 500 12.95 -7.84 -25.66
N PRO A 501 12.82 -7.30 -26.89
CA PRO A 501 13.91 -7.29 -27.87
C PRO A 501 15.18 -6.60 -27.35
N VAL A 502 15.05 -5.50 -26.60
CA VAL A 502 16.20 -4.78 -26.02
C VAL A 502 16.96 -5.67 -25.04
N PHE A 503 16.27 -6.36 -24.13
CA PHE A 503 16.94 -7.26 -23.18
C PHE A 503 17.51 -8.52 -23.83
N LEU A 504 16.87 -9.05 -24.89
CA LEU A 504 17.41 -10.16 -25.67
C LEU A 504 18.68 -9.75 -26.43
N ALA A 505 18.68 -8.58 -27.08
CA ALA A 505 19.86 -8.06 -27.79
C ALA A 505 21.02 -7.72 -26.84
N MET A 506 20.74 -7.31 -25.59
CA MET A 506 21.76 -7.09 -24.56
C MET A 506 22.25 -8.38 -23.89
N ALA A 507 21.59 -9.53 -24.06
CA ALA A 507 21.95 -10.76 -23.37
C ALA A 507 23.36 -11.28 -23.75
N PRO A 508 23.78 -11.34 -25.03
CA PRO A 508 25.13 -11.78 -25.39
C PRO A 508 26.23 -10.90 -24.77
N ALA A 509 26.00 -9.60 -24.62
CA ALA A 509 26.97 -8.68 -24.01
C ALA A 509 27.03 -8.78 -22.48
N ARG A 510 25.92 -9.15 -21.82
CA ARG A 510 25.84 -9.32 -20.36
C ARG A 510 26.18 -10.73 -19.88
N TYR A 511 26.05 -11.74 -20.74
CA TYR A 511 26.31 -13.15 -20.45
C TYR A 511 27.35 -13.79 -21.39
N SER A 512 28.26 -12.98 -21.94
CA SER A 512 29.37 -13.53 -22.73
C SER A 512 30.23 -14.47 -21.85
N PRO A 513 30.79 -15.56 -22.40
CA PRO A 513 31.60 -16.50 -21.61
C PRO A 513 32.75 -15.80 -20.87
N SER A 514 33.42 -14.84 -21.51
CA SER A 514 34.51 -14.06 -20.91
C SER A 514 34.04 -13.14 -19.78
N THR A 515 32.86 -12.51 -19.90
CA THR A 515 32.25 -11.74 -18.79
C THR A 515 31.94 -12.65 -17.59
N LEU A 516 31.47 -13.86 -17.87
CA LEU A 516 31.12 -14.86 -16.84
C LEU A 516 32.38 -15.42 -16.16
N THR A 517 33.43 -15.72 -16.92
CA THR A 517 34.75 -16.11 -16.39
C THR A 517 35.38 -14.99 -15.55
N ALA A 518 35.29 -13.73 -15.99
CA ALA A 518 35.82 -12.58 -15.24
C ALA A 518 35.08 -12.39 -13.89
N ALA A 519 33.74 -12.50 -13.88
CA ALA A 519 32.96 -12.44 -12.65
C ALA A 519 33.27 -13.59 -11.68
N LEU A 520 33.47 -14.81 -12.20
CA LEU A 520 33.85 -15.98 -11.39
C LEU A 520 35.30 -15.88 -10.86
N ALA A 521 36.22 -15.27 -11.62
CA ALA A 521 37.57 -14.99 -11.15
C ALA A 521 37.59 -13.92 -10.04
N ALA A 522 36.86 -12.82 -10.22
CA ALA A 522 36.70 -11.78 -9.20
C ALA A 522 36.07 -12.35 -7.91
N SER A 523 35.10 -13.27 -8.03
CA SER A 523 34.49 -13.96 -6.88
C SER A 523 35.40 -14.95 -6.16
N ARG A 524 36.53 -15.38 -6.76
CA ARG A 524 37.54 -16.23 -6.11
C ARG A 524 38.57 -15.41 -5.34
N ASN A 525 38.92 -14.23 -5.84
CA ASN A 525 39.90 -13.33 -5.20
C ASN A 525 39.33 -12.54 -4.01
N SER A 526 38.06 -12.73 -3.64
CA SER A 526 37.43 -12.10 -2.47
C SER A 526 37.17 -13.07 -1.31
N VAL A 527 37.92 -14.18 -1.24
CA VAL A 527 37.81 -15.24 -0.22
C VAL A 527 39.22 -15.68 0.25
N VAL A 528 40.13 -14.71 0.39
CA VAL A 528 41.48 -14.82 0.95
C VAL A 528 41.68 -13.62 1.86
#